data_AF-A0A2N6N8T4-F1
#
_entry.id   AF-A0A2N6N8T4-F1
#
_cell.length_a   1.000
_cell.length_b   1.000
_cell.length_c   1.000
_cell.angle_alpha   90.00
_cell.angle_beta   90.00
_cell.angle_gamma   90.00
#
_symmetry.space_group_name_H-M   'P 1'
#
loop_
_entity.id
_entity.type
_entity.pdbx_description
1 polymer ?
#
loop_
_entity_poly.entity_id
_entity_poly.type
_entity_poly.pdbx_seq_one_letter_code
_entity_poly.pdbx_strand_id
1 'polypeptide(L)'
;MTGARDYIGGHLTTFLVARPLLNDKSLSSLRFNNLLNPPEFENHEAFQSEYVLMHDKEHIKSYFSVRRRPGASIADNPIFKSMFAGKISSFAFEGDMIWDRMPRKQMTYQQLLPRAAFEKWMHGHFLKICIPYPRPIFSGSPVYAPLNLTAVIHLMISMFEMGYPAHWLLRVFSQLCSGVITTTARPPTERVTNAPAADAVHAPKEFSVQPWVSEFTTMLSIWCGLIPFGMDSLGGSLIPLTDINQYSIAFPPFAAQHERLPHFILLFWNMKVGYTLKPPASLYSILSGSGNYYANTHASPKVLLDKAIVCVTAFQYVMESRSAVFSVRADKMEEMKAGEWRAFIWRTDAWQAVTEGVEVSRGLVTRQNWGSMV
;
A
#
# COMPACT_ATOMS: atom_id res chain seq x y z
N MET A 1 1.75 -0.85 26.46
CA MET A 1 2.97 -0.75 25.64
C MET A 1 2.83 -1.71 24.47
N THR A 2 3.21 -1.32 23.26
CA THR A 2 3.09 -2.15 22.04
C THR A 2 4.41 -2.10 21.29
N GLY A 3 5.00 -3.26 21.01
CA GLY A 3 6.22 -3.41 20.21
C GLY A 3 5.88 -3.79 18.78
N ALA A 4 6.27 -2.96 17.83
CA ALA A 4 6.14 -3.21 16.40
C ALA A 4 7.52 -3.50 15.80
N ARG A 5 7.61 -4.47 14.89
CA ARG A 5 8.84 -4.81 14.17
C ARG A 5 8.78 -4.29 12.73
N ASP A 6 9.93 -4.07 12.11
CA ASP A 6 10.12 -3.53 10.76
C ASP A 6 9.37 -4.25 9.62
N TYR A 7 9.03 -5.52 9.77
CA TYR A 7 8.34 -6.32 8.76
C TYR A 7 6.83 -6.05 8.57
N ILE A 8 6.25 -5.04 9.23
CA ILE A 8 4.82 -4.71 9.10
C ILE A 8 4.51 -3.53 8.17
N GLY A 9 5.47 -3.07 7.36
CA GLY A 9 5.30 -1.87 6.51
C GLY A 9 5.73 -0.56 7.19
N GLY A 10 6.63 -0.64 8.17
CA GLY A 10 7.33 0.50 8.78
C GLY A 10 6.43 1.51 9.51
N HIS A 11 6.82 2.78 9.46
CA HIS A 11 6.18 3.84 10.24
C HIS A 11 4.73 4.12 9.84
N LEU A 12 4.34 3.98 8.56
CA LEU A 12 2.95 4.20 8.16
C LEU A 12 2.00 3.27 8.89
N THR A 13 2.28 1.96 8.88
CA THR A 13 1.50 0.97 9.63
C THR A 13 1.53 1.26 11.13
N THR A 14 2.71 1.57 11.66
CA THR A 14 2.88 1.84 13.10
C THR A 14 2.02 3.03 13.53
N PHE A 15 1.97 4.10 12.73
CA PHE A 15 1.22 5.31 13.04
C PHE A 15 -0.28 5.18 12.76
N LEU A 16 -0.68 4.44 11.73
CA LEU A 16 -2.10 4.29 11.39
C LEU A 16 -2.81 3.20 12.20
N VAL A 17 -2.12 2.12 12.57
CA VAL A 17 -2.73 0.94 13.20
C VAL A 17 -2.38 0.83 14.68
N ALA A 18 -1.10 0.99 15.05
CA ALA A 18 -0.67 0.77 16.43
C ALA A 18 -0.92 1.98 17.33
N ARG A 19 -0.75 3.21 16.81
CA ARG A 19 -0.97 4.45 17.58
C ARG A 19 -2.40 4.58 18.13
N PRO A 20 -3.48 4.29 17.39
CA PRO A 20 -4.84 4.32 17.94
C PRO A 20 -5.07 3.35 19.12
N LEU A 21 -4.29 2.28 19.23
CA LEU A 21 -4.40 1.30 20.33
C LEU A 21 -3.75 1.77 21.64
N LEU A 22 -3.04 2.89 21.63
CA LEU A 22 -2.41 3.43 22.82
C LEU A 22 -3.43 4.08 23.75
N ASN A 23 -3.17 4.04 25.07
CA ASN A 23 -4.06 4.63 26.07
C ASN A 23 -4.03 6.17 26.02
N ASP A 24 -5.20 6.77 25.84
CA ASP A 24 -5.45 8.23 25.80
C ASP A 24 -5.18 8.94 27.13
N LYS A 25 -5.30 8.24 28.26
CA LYS A 25 -5.25 8.81 29.61
C LYS A 25 -3.86 8.74 30.27
N SER A 26 -2.88 8.16 29.59
CA SER A 26 -1.53 7.95 30.14
C SER A 26 -0.45 8.28 29.10
N LEU A 27 0.74 8.63 29.58
CA LEU A 27 1.93 8.73 28.73
C LEU A 27 2.21 7.35 28.12
N SER A 28 1.85 7.19 26.86
CA SER A 28 1.97 5.96 26.10
C SER A 28 2.84 6.18 24.87
N SER A 29 3.62 5.16 24.53
CA SER A 29 4.59 5.24 23.43
C SER A 29 4.55 3.96 22.60
N LEU A 30 4.83 4.14 21.30
CA LEU A 30 5.15 3.06 20.39
C LEU A 30 6.64 2.78 20.51
N ARG A 31 7.02 1.51 20.51
CA ARG A 31 8.40 1.10 20.30
C ARG A 31 8.49 0.37 18.98
N PHE A 32 9.34 0.88 18.11
CA PHE A 32 9.58 0.32 16.81
C PHE A 32 11.07 0.00 16.68
N ASN A 33 11.39 -1.23 16.29
CA ASN A 33 12.77 -1.62 16.10
C ASN A 33 13.04 -1.92 14.63
N ASN A 34 14.05 -1.26 14.08
CA ASN A 34 14.59 -1.60 12.78
C ASN A 34 15.82 -2.48 12.96
N LEU A 35 15.67 -3.78 12.75
CA LEU A 35 16.74 -4.75 12.96
C LEU A 35 17.27 -5.31 11.64
N LEU A 36 16.39 -5.48 10.65
CA LEU A 36 16.69 -6.29 9.48
C LEU A 36 17.26 -5.46 8.33
N ASN A 37 16.80 -4.23 8.14
CA ASN A 37 17.25 -3.38 7.03
C ASN A 37 18.00 -2.09 7.37
N PRO A 38 18.57 -1.88 8.57
CA PRO A 38 19.33 -0.66 8.80
C PRO A 38 20.45 -0.35 7.80
N PRO A 39 21.15 -1.33 7.18
CA PRO A 39 22.11 -1.04 6.12
C PRO A 39 21.54 -0.29 4.90
N GLU A 40 20.22 -0.33 4.68
CA GLU A 40 19.56 0.36 3.56
C GLU A 40 19.23 1.82 3.86
N PHE A 41 19.35 2.24 5.11
CA PHE A 41 18.91 3.56 5.57
C PHE A 41 20.05 4.29 6.26
N GLU A 42 20.41 5.44 5.69
CA GLU A 42 21.49 6.27 6.25
C GLU A 42 21.09 6.96 7.55
N ASN A 43 19.80 7.25 7.75
CA ASN A 43 19.30 7.99 8.91
C ASN A 43 17.77 7.84 9.02
N HIS A 44 17.18 8.47 10.05
CA HIS A 44 15.73 8.49 10.22
C HIS A 44 14.98 9.16 9.07
N GLU A 45 15.54 10.20 8.46
CA GLU A 45 14.89 10.93 7.39
C GLU A 45 14.71 10.02 6.16
N ALA A 46 15.73 9.23 5.82
CA ALA A 46 15.64 8.19 4.80
C ALA A 46 14.59 7.13 5.15
N PHE A 47 14.60 6.63 6.40
CA PHE A 47 13.62 5.65 6.86
C PHE A 47 12.18 6.18 6.79
N GLN A 48 11.96 7.42 7.22
CA GLN A 48 10.66 8.07 7.20
C GLN A 48 10.21 8.38 5.77
N SER A 49 11.13 8.81 4.91
CA SER A 49 10.86 9.02 3.48
C SER A 49 10.37 7.76 2.80
N GLU A 50 10.96 6.61 3.13
CA GLU A 50 10.50 5.32 2.61
C GLU A 50 9.07 5.00 3.07
N TYR A 51 8.82 5.04 4.38
CA TYR A 51 7.57 4.47 4.88
C TYR A 51 6.40 5.44 4.90
N VAL A 52 6.61 6.74 5.05
CA VAL A 52 5.53 7.76 5.17
C VAL A 52 5.62 8.87 4.12
N LEU A 53 6.55 8.77 3.15
CA LEU A 53 6.77 9.78 2.10
C LEU A 53 6.92 11.20 2.66
N MET A 54 7.56 11.31 3.82
CA MET A 54 7.76 12.54 4.59
C MET A 54 8.97 12.32 5.50
N HIS A 55 9.87 13.28 5.60
CA HIS A 55 11.08 13.19 6.44
C HIS A 55 11.13 14.22 7.56
N ASP A 56 10.42 15.33 7.41
CA ASP A 56 10.38 16.37 8.43
C ASP A 56 9.68 15.87 9.71
N LYS A 57 10.40 15.93 10.84
CA LYS A 57 9.93 15.41 12.13
C LYS A 57 8.77 16.22 12.70
N GLU A 58 8.71 17.53 12.47
CA GLU A 58 7.62 18.38 12.94
C GLU A 58 6.35 18.16 12.11
N HIS A 59 6.49 17.91 10.81
CA HIS A 59 5.39 17.44 9.98
C HIS A 59 4.90 16.07 10.48
N ILE A 60 5.76 15.07 10.64
CA ILE A 60 5.35 13.74 11.14
C ILE A 60 4.62 13.88 12.49
N LYS A 61 5.16 14.72 13.38
CA LYS A 61 4.53 15.01 14.67
C LYS A 61 3.14 15.61 14.54
N SER A 62 2.95 16.52 13.60
CA SER A 62 1.66 17.16 13.38
C SER A 62 0.68 16.18 12.73
N TYR A 63 1.04 15.60 11.57
CA TYR A 63 0.14 14.75 10.77
C TYR A 63 -0.20 13.41 11.40
N PHE A 64 0.70 12.81 12.18
CA PHE A 64 0.48 11.51 12.83
C PHE A 64 0.28 11.60 14.34
N SER A 65 0.38 12.81 14.93
CA SER A 65 0.26 13.02 16.38
C SER A 65 1.19 12.09 17.18
N VAL A 66 2.46 12.04 16.79
CA VAL A 66 3.52 11.26 17.44
C VAL A 66 4.84 12.04 17.51
N ARG A 67 5.58 11.96 18.61
CA ARG A 67 6.89 12.63 18.73
C ARG A 67 7.97 11.61 18.98
N ARG A 68 9.00 11.61 18.15
CA ARG A 68 10.17 10.73 18.36
C ARG A 68 10.93 11.21 19.60
N ARG A 69 11.25 10.29 20.51
CA ARG A 69 12.27 10.55 21.54
C ARG A 69 13.65 10.42 20.91
N PRO A 70 14.61 11.29 21.28
CA PRO A 70 16.01 11.01 20.98
C PRO A 70 16.38 9.62 21.50
N GLY A 71 16.83 8.74 20.61
CA GLY A 71 17.31 7.41 20.99
C GLY A 71 18.68 7.49 21.64
N ALA A 72 18.99 6.57 22.54
CA ALA A 72 20.37 6.30 22.93
C ALA A 72 20.97 5.40 21.85
N SER A 73 21.96 5.89 21.09
CA SER A 73 22.65 5.07 20.10
C SER A 73 23.86 4.40 20.73
N ILE A 74 24.03 3.09 20.51
CA ILE A 74 25.28 2.41 20.86
C ILE A 74 26.44 3.01 20.05
N ALA A 75 26.15 3.59 18.89
CA ALA A 75 27.13 4.33 18.11
C ALA A 75 27.63 5.58 18.82
N ASP A 76 27.01 6.09 19.90
CA ASP A 76 27.57 7.17 20.71
C ASP A 76 28.63 6.72 21.70
N ASN A 77 28.83 5.40 21.86
CA ASN A 77 29.96 4.86 22.60
C ASN A 77 31.29 5.17 21.87
N PRO A 78 32.29 5.80 22.53
CA PRO A 78 33.56 6.15 21.90
C PRO A 78 34.30 4.96 21.26
N ILE A 79 34.22 3.79 21.88
CA ILE A 79 34.85 2.55 21.37
C ILE A 79 34.15 2.13 20.07
N PHE A 80 32.82 2.21 20.04
CA PHE A 80 32.02 1.88 18.86
C PHE A 80 32.28 2.85 17.70
N LYS A 81 32.34 4.16 17.98
CA LYS A 81 32.73 5.18 16.97
C LYS A 81 34.10 4.85 16.38
N SER A 82 35.08 4.48 17.21
CA SER A 82 36.43 4.17 16.72
C SER A 82 36.50 2.93 15.82
N MET A 83 35.70 1.91 16.09
CA MET A 83 35.72 0.63 15.37
C MET A 83 34.94 0.68 14.04
N PHE A 84 33.90 1.52 13.95
CA PHE A 84 32.98 1.56 12.80
C PHE A 84 32.88 2.95 12.12
N ALA A 85 33.71 3.92 12.51
CA ALA A 85 33.74 5.27 11.93
C ALA A 85 33.71 5.25 10.39
N GLY A 86 32.65 5.82 9.82
CA GLY A 86 32.50 6.01 8.38
C GLY A 86 32.12 4.76 7.57
N LYS A 87 31.88 3.60 8.20
CA LYS A 87 31.56 2.35 7.49
C LYS A 87 30.09 1.94 7.56
N ILE A 88 29.39 2.27 8.65
CA ILE A 88 27.99 1.89 8.89
C ILE A 88 27.28 3.06 9.58
N SER A 89 26.06 3.38 9.15
CA SER A 89 25.27 4.46 9.75
C SER A 89 25.01 4.21 11.25
N SER A 90 25.06 5.27 12.07
CA SER A 90 24.65 5.22 13.48
C SER A 90 23.19 4.80 13.67
N PHE A 91 22.35 4.99 12.64
CA PHE A 91 20.97 4.50 12.60
C PHE A 91 20.90 2.97 12.71
N ALA A 92 21.91 2.24 12.22
CA ALA A 92 21.99 0.79 12.33
C ALA A 92 22.24 0.26 13.73
N PHE A 93 22.57 1.14 14.67
CA PHE A 93 22.91 0.80 16.05
C PHE A 93 22.04 1.55 17.05
N GLU A 94 20.97 2.19 16.58
CA GLU A 94 19.93 2.65 17.47
C GLU A 94 19.14 1.45 17.98
N GLY A 95 18.82 1.46 19.28
CA GLY A 95 17.89 0.50 19.86
C GLY A 95 16.46 0.74 19.38
N ASP A 96 15.49 0.53 20.26
CA ASP A 96 14.10 0.83 19.92
C ASP A 96 13.92 2.32 19.61
N MET A 97 13.40 2.63 18.42
CA MET A 97 12.85 3.94 18.11
C MET A 97 11.57 4.12 18.92
N ILE A 98 11.61 5.05 19.87
CA ILE A 98 10.47 5.36 20.74
C ILE A 98 9.72 6.56 20.18
N TRP A 99 8.43 6.37 19.91
CA TRP A 99 7.51 7.42 19.47
C TRP A 99 6.45 7.65 20.53
N ASP A 100 6.49 8.81 21.17
CA ASP A 100 5.46 9.22 22.12
C ASP A 100 4.18 9.59 21.41
N ARG A 101 3.07 9.11 21.95
CA ARG A 101 1.77 9.60 21.53
C ARG A 101 1.65 11.09 21.88
N MET A 102 1.21 11.87 20.91
CA MET A 102 0.78 13.25 21.13
C MET A 102 -0.76 13.32 21.11
N PRO A 103 -1.37 14.25 21.88
CA PRO A 103 -2.78 14.57 21.73
C PRO A 103 -3.07 14.96 20.28
N ARG A 104 -4.19 14.47 19.74
CA ARG A 104 -4.66 14.92 18.43
C ARG A 104 -5.13 16.36 18.57
N LYS A 105 -4.62 17.22 17.71
CA LYS A 105 -5.04 18.62 17.61
C LYS A 105 -5.26 18.91 16.13
N GLN A 106 -6.45 19.36 15.78
CA GLN A 106 -6.73 19.82 14.43
C GLN A 106 -5.78 20.98 14.08
N MET A 107 -5.17 20.86 12.92
CA MET A 107 -4.29 21.88 12.37
C MET A 107 -5.12 23.02 11.80
N THR A 108 -4.62 24.24 11.91
CA THR A 108 -5.20 25.38 11.19
C THR A 108 -4.93 25.22 9.69
N TYR A 109 -5.72 25.88 8.85
CA TYR A 109 -5.54 25.81 7.39
C TYR A 109 -4.10 26.15 6.94
N GLN A 110 -3.44 27.10 7.61
CA GLN A 110 -2.06 27.51 7.33
C GLN A 110 -1.01 26.43 7.69
N GLN A 111 -1.36 25.50 8.57
CA GLN A 111 -0.50 24.40 8.99
C GLN A 111 -0.64 23.16 8.10
N LEU A 112 -1.70 23.10 7.29
CA LEU A 112 -1.93 22.01 6.35
C LEU A 112 -0.97 22.11 5.15
N LEU A 113 -0.65 20.97 4.54
CA LEU A 113 -0.01 20.99 3.23
C LEU A 113 -0.91 21.72 2.24
N PRO A 114 -0.36 22.55 1.34
CA PRO A 114 -1.11 23.08 0.21
C PRO A 114 -1.77 21.93 -0.55
N ARG A 115 -2.99 22.16 -1.05
CA ARG A 115 -3.81 21.13 -1.71
C ARG A 115 -3.04 20.27 -2.73
N ALA A 116 -2.25 20.90 -3.60
CA ALA A 116 -1.49 20.17 -4.62
C ALA A 116 -0.43 19.25 -4.02
N ALA A 117 0.22 19.66 -2.93
CA ALA A 117 1.19 18.84 -2.20
C ALA A 117 0.49 17.70 -1.45
N PHE A 118 -0.68 17.97 -0.87
CA PHE A 118 -1.51 16.94 -0.25
C PHE A 118 -1.98 15.87 -1.26
N GLU A 119 -2.55 16.29 -2.40
CA GLU A 119 -2.97 15.37 -3.48
C GLU A 119 -1.77 14.55 -4.00
N LYS A 120 -0.61 15.19 -4.22
CA LYS A 120 0.65 14.48 -4.57
C LYS A 120 1.01 13.43 -3.53
N TRP A 121 0.98 13.78 -2.24
CA TRP A 121 1.38 12.89 -1.15
C TRP A 121 0.45 11.68 -1.00
N MET A 122 -0.85 11.88 -1.17
CA MET A 122 -1.84 10.80 -1.17
C MET A 122 -1.69 9.89 -2.39
N HIS A 123 -1.53 10.45 -3.59
CA HIS A 123 -1.26 9.67 -4.81
C HIS A 123 0.07 8.91 -4.70
N GLY A 124 1.10 9.50 -4.10
CA GLY A 124 2.38 8.84 -3.85
C GLY A 124 2.23 7.59 -2.98
N HIS A 125 1.47 7.67 -1.89
CA HIS A 125 1.17 6.51 -1.04
C HIS A 125 0.43 5.42 -1.82
N PHE A 126 -0.62 5.80 -2.56
CA PHE A 126 -1.37 4.86 -3.38
C PHE A 126 -0.46 4.14 -4.38
N LEU A 127 0.35 4.89 -5.14
CA LEU A 127 1.27 4.31 -6.13
C LEU A 127 2.34 3.43 -5.48
N LYS A 128 2.83 3.78 -4.29
CA LYS A 128 3.83 2.98 -3.56
C LYS A 128 3.27 1.66 -3.05
N ILE A 129 2.02 1.66 -2.59
CA ILE A 129 1.30 0.46 -2.12
C ILE A 129 0.97 -0.46 -3.30
N CYS A 130 0.42 0.10 -4.38
CA CYS A 130 -0.04 -0.65 -5.53
C CYS A 130 1.10 -1.10 -6.45
N ILE A 131 2.16 -0.29 -6.55
CA ILE A 131 3.25 -0.46 -7.51
C ILE A 131 4.61 -0.34 -6.80
N PRO A 132 4.90 -1.18 -5.79
CA PRO A 132 6.20 -1.14 -5.14
C PRO A 132 7.31 -1.46 -6.13
N TYR A 133 8.46 -0.81 -5.95
CA TYR A 133 9.65 -1.12 -6.74
C TYR A 133 10.08 -2.57 -6.51
N PRO A 134 10.56 -3.30 -7.55
CA PRO A 134 11.05 -4.66 -7.37
C PRO A 134 12.20 -4.76 -6.36
N ARG A 135 12.15 -5.76 -5.47
CA ARG A 135 13.15 -6.02 -4.43
C ARG A 135 13.61 -7.48 -4.47
N PRO A 136 14.88 -7.76 -4.14
CA PRO A 136 15.38 -9.13 -4.09
C PRO A 136 14.54 -10.01 -3.17
N ILE A 137 14.17 -11.20 -3.65
CA ILE A 137 13.45 -12.23 -2.88
C ILE A 137 14.20 -12.57 -1.59
N PHE A 138 15.53 -12.64 -1.69
CA PHE A 138 16.45 -12.87 -0.58
C PHE A 138 17.34 -11.64 -0.43
N SER A 139 17.31 -11.03 0.75
CA SER A 139 18.19 -9.92 1.09
C SER A 139 18.59 -10.05 2.55
N GLY A 140 19.86 -9.80 2.86
CA GLY A 140 20.31 -9.61 4.25
C GLY A 140 19.84 -8.28 4.86
N SER A 141 19.03 -7.51 4.11
CA SER A 141 18.66 -6.13 4.39
C SER A 141 17.23 -5.79 3.88
N PRO A 142 16.19 -6.58 4.22
CA PRO A 142 14.91 -6.55 3.50
C PRO A 142 14.09 -5.27 3.74
N VAL A 143 13.69 -4.61 2.66
CA VAL A 143 12.76 -3.48 2.71
C VAL A 143 11.40 -3.96 2.24
N TYR A 144 10.36 -3.81 3.05
CA TYR A 144 8.99 -4.20 2.68
C TYR A 144 8.15 -3.02 2.26
N ALA A 145 7.25 -3.22 1.30
CA ALA A 145 6.33 -2.18 0.90
C ALA A 145 5.34 -1.92 2.05
N PRO A 146 4.76 -0.71 2.14
CA PRO A 146 3.64 -0.46 3.05
C PRO A 146 2.47 -1.42 2.76
N LEU A 147 1.56 -1.56 3.74
CA LEU A 147 0.42 -2.49 3.69
C LEU A 147 -0.53 -2.24 2.50
N ASN A 148 -1.51 -3.12 2.34
CA ASN A 148 -2.53 -3.06 1.31
C ASN A 148 -3.37 -1.75 1.30
N LEU A 149 -4.27 -1.62 0.33
CA LEU A 149 -5.05 -0.40 0.09
C LEU A 149 -5.91 0.10 1.27
N THR A 150 -6.16 -0.72 2.29
CA THR A 150 -6.79 -0.25 3.53
C THR A 150 -5.99 0.88 4.21
N ALA A 151 -4.67 0.87 4.06
CA ALA A 151 -3.79 1.91 4.60
C ALA A 151 -4.10 3.30 4.00
N VAL A 152 -4.52 3.37 2.74
CA VAL A 152 -4.93 4.63 2.10
C VAL A 152 -6.21 5.17 2.75
N ILE A 153 -7.18 4.30 3.04
CA ILE A 153 -8.44 4.70 3.68
C ILE A 153 -8.18 5.18 5.12
N HIS A 154 -7.40 4.44 5.91
CA HIS A 154 -7.01 4.86 7.25
C HIS A 154 -6.23 6.18 7.25
N LEU A 155 -5.34 6.37 6.27
CA LEU A 155 -4.61 7.63 6.12
C LEU A 155 -5.58 8.79 5.88
N MET A 156 -6.55 8.62 4.98
CA MET A 156 -7.54 9.65 4.66
C MET A 156 -8.45 10.00 5.83
N ILE A 157 -8.89 9.00 6.61
CA ILE A 157 -9.61 9.21 7.87
C ILE A 157 -8.74 10.02 8.84
N SER A 158 -7.47 9.63 9.02
CA SER A 158 -6.55 10.37 9.89
C SER A 158 -6.35 11.81 9.42
N MET A 159 -6.30 12.06 8.11
CA MET A 159 -6.15 13.42 7.57
C MET A 159 -7.39 14.27 7.84
N PHE A 160 -8.60 13.71 7.71
CA PHE A 160 -9.82 14.40 8.11
C PHE A 160 -9.79 14.79 9.59
N GLU A 161 -9.42 13.86 10.48
CA GLU A 161 -9.31 14.11 11.91
C GLU A 161 -8.27 15.19 12.25
N MET A 162 -7.26 15.36 11.41
CA MET A 162 -6.24 16.40 11.51
C MET A 162 -6.68 17.77 10.97
N GLY A 163 -7.89 17.89 10.40
CA GLY A 163 -8.48 19.14 9.95
C GLY A 163 -8.45 19.37 8.44
N TYR A 164 -8.07 18.37 7.63
CA TYR A 164 -8.12 18.51 6.17
C TYR A 164 -9.57 18.66 5.68
N PRO A 165 -9.85 19.57 4.72
CA PRO A 165 -11.20 19.75 4.19
C PRO A 165 -11.74 18.48 3.51
N ALA A 166 -12.97 18.07 3.85
CA ALA A 166 -13.62 16.90 3.29
C ALA A 166 -13.62 16.87 1.75
N HIS A 167 -13.87 18.02 1.09
CA HIS A 167 -13.89 18.10 -0.36
C HIS A 167 -12.51 17.87 -1.03
N TRP A 168 -11.39 18.04 -0.31
CA TRP A 168 -10.06 17.65 -0.81
C TRP A 168 -9.91 16.13 -0.76
N LEU A 169 -10.35 15.52 0.33
CA LEU A 169 -10.29 14.08 0.53
C LEU A 169 -11.17 13.34 -0.50
N LEU A 170 -12.39 13.83 -0.69
CA LEU A 170 -13.35 13.28 -1.66
C LEU A 170 -12.85 13.38 -3.10
N ARG A 171 -12.11 14.43 -3.44
CA ARG A 171 -11.49 14.54 -4.76
C ARG A 171 -10.47 13.45 -5.01
N VAL A 172 -9.58 13.17 -4.05
CA VAL A 172 -8.60 12.08 -4.17
C VAL A 172 -9.33 10.74 -4.34
N PHE A 173 -10.34 10.46 -3.51
CA PHE A 173 -11.16 9.25 -3.66
C PHE A 173 -11.86 9.17 -5.01
N SER A 174 -12.45 10.27 -5.48
CA SER A 174 -13.10 10.32 -6.80
C SER A 174 -12.13 10.02 -7.94
N GLN A 175 -10.91 10.55 -7.89
CA GLN A 175 -9.86 10.27 -8.88
C GLN A 175 -9.40 8.80 -8.84
N LEU A 176 -9.28 8.21 -7.65
CA LEU A 176 -8.93 6.79 -7.52
C LEU A 176 -10.07 5.88 -8.01
N CYS A 177 -11.33 6.23 -7.72
CA CYS A 177 -12.51 5.50 -8.18
C CYS A 177 -12.75 5.60 -9.69
N SER A 178 -12.37 6.72 -10.33
CA SER A 178 -12.49 6.86 -11.80
C SER A 178 -11.51 5.96 -12.56
N GLY A 179 -10.46 5.49 -11.87
CA GLY A 179 -9.42 4.65 -12.41
C GLY A 179 -8.36 5.38 -13.22
N VAL A 180 -8.39 6.73 -13.27
CA VAL A 180 -7.31 7.53 -13.85
C VAL A 180 -7.00 8.70 -12.92
N ILE A 181 -5.72 8.84 -12.56
CA ILE A 181 -5.23 9.97 -11.79
C ILE A 181 -4.27 10.81 -12.63
N THR A 182 -4.35 12.14 -12.49
CA THR A 182 -3.35 13.07 -13.01
C THR A 182 -2.52 13.57 -11.83
N THR A 183 -1.24 13.23 -11.78
CA THR A 183 -0.42 13.50 -10.59
C THR A 183 1.02 13.89 -10.92
N THR A 184 1.62 14.64 -10.00
CA THR A 184 3.06 14.97 -9.99
C THR A 184 3.88 13.96 -9.18
N ALA A 185 3.22 13.00 -8.52
CA ALA A 185 3.88 11.86 -7.88
C ALA A 185 4.31 10.81 -8.93
N ARG A 186 5.19 9.89 -8.53
CA ARG A 186 5.62 8.75 -9.35
C ARG A 186 5.64 7.47 -8.53
N PRO A 187 5.42 6.30 -9.15
CA PRO A 187 5.77 5.03 -8.54
C PRO A 187 7.26 5.04 -8.15
N PRO A 188 7.66 4.35 -7.06
CA PRO A 188 9.06 4.27 -6.67
C PRO A 188 9.91 3.69 -7.80
N THR A 189 11.00 4.36 -8.15
CA THR A 189 11.97 3.94 -9.20
C THR A 189 13.23 3.31 -8.65
N GLU A 190 13.34 3.24 -7.33
CA GLU A 190 14.45 2.67 -6.59
C GLU A 190 13.93 1.86 -5.41
N ARG A 191 14.81 1.02 -4.84
CA ARG A 191 14.48 0.13 -3.73
C ARG A 191 13.98 0.90 -2.50
N VAL A 192 14.57 2.05 -2.23
CA VAL A 192 14.26 2.93 -1.09
C VAL A 192 13.99 4.34 -1.61
N THR A 193 12.94 4.97 -1.11
CA THR A 193 12.66 6.40 -1.33
C THR A 193 13.39 7.24 -0.29
N ASN A 194 14.37 8.04 -0.72
CA ASN A 194 15.04 9.02 0.14
C ASN A 194 14.28 10.36 0.19
N ALA A 195 14.75 11.30 1.02
CA ALA A 195 14.11 12.60 1.22
C ALA A 195 13.98 13.42 -0.08
N PRO A 196 15.04 13.60 -0.90
CA PRO A 196 14.91 14.26 -2.20
C PRO A 196 13.86 13.61 -3.12
N ALA A 197 13.79 12.28 -3.16
CA ALA A 197 12.82 11.56 -3.98
C ALA A 197 11.38 11.72 -3.46
N ALA A 198 11.17 11.77 -2.14
CA ALA A 198 9.86 12.05 -1.55
C ALA A 198 9.39 13.49 -1.87
N ASP A 199 10.30 14.46 -1.82
CA ASP A 199 9.99 15.86 -2.10
C ASP A 199 9.86 16.17 -3.59
N ALA A 200 10.49 15.38 -4.46
CA ALA A 200 10.48 15.57 -5.92
C ALA A 200 9.08 15.82 -6.49
N VAL A 201 8.90 16.92 -7.20
CA VAL A 201 7.66 17.26 -7.90
C VAL A 201 7.91 17.12 -9.39
N HIS A 202 7.31 16.10 -10.00
CA HIS A 202 7.45 15.86 -11.43
C HIS A 202 6.39 16.62 -12.23
N ALA A 203 6.58 16.73 -13.54
CA ALA A 203 5.52 17.21 -14.43
C ALA A 203 4.22 16.39 -14.24
N PRO A 204 3.03 17.00 -14.25
CA PRO A 204 1.77 16.26 -14.17
C PRO A 204 1.70 15.19 -15.27
N LYS A 205 1.38 13.95 -14.88
CA LYS A 205 1.22 12.82 -15.80
C LYS A 205 -0.03 12.03 -15.43
N GLU A 206 -0.74 11.55 -16.44
CA GLU A 206 -1.85 10.61 -16.26
C GLU A 206 -1.34 9.19 -15.97
N PHE A 207 -1.91 8.57 -14.97
CA PHE A 207 -1.69 7.17 -14.61
C PHE A 207 -3.02 6.44 -14.56
N SER A 208 -3.11 5.31 -15.26
CA SER A 208 -4.23 4.38 -15.09
C SER A 208 -4.04 3.61 -13.79
N VAL A 209 -5.02 3.71 -12.91
CA VAL A 209 -5.15 2.93 -11.67
C VAL A 209 -6.32 1.94 -11.76
N GLN A 210 -6.85 1.74 -12.96
CA GLN A 210 -7.92 0.78 -13.29
C GLN A 210 -7.71 -0.61 -12.64
N PRO A 211 -6.49 -1.19 -12.59
CA PRO A 211 -6.31 -2.51 -11.99
C PRO A 211 -6.81 -2.63 -10.55
N TRP A 212 -6.85 -1.54 -9.78
CA TRP A 212 -7.26 -1.56 -8.37
C TRP A 212 -8.65 -0.97 -8.12
N VAL A 213 -9.34 -0.44 -9.14
CA VAL A 213 -10.62 0.24 -8.96
C VAL A 213 -11.65 -0.67 -8.30
N SER A 214 -11.77 -1.92 -8.77
CA SER A 214 -12.76 -2.86 -8.24
C SER A 214 -12.52 -3.19 -6.76
N GLU A 215 -11.27 -3.32 -6.35
CA GLU A 215 -10.93 -3.48 -4.93
C GLU A 215 -11.24 -2.20 -4.14
N PHE A 216 -10.80 -1.04 -4.66
CA PHE A 216 -10.92 0.24 -3.97
C PHE A 216 -12.38 0.66 -3.74
N THR A 217 -13.23 0.58 -4.78
CA THR A 217 -14.67 0.87 -4.65
C THR A 217 -15.35 -0.10 -3.70
N THR A 218 -14.94 -1.37 -3.71
CA THR A 218 -15.48 -2.38 -2.77
C THR A 218 -15.15 -2.00 -1.32
N MET A 219 -13.89 -1.69 -1.01
CA MET A 219 -13.50 -1.31 0.35
C MET A 219 -14.17 -0.02 0.80
N LEU A 220 -14.25 1.00 -0.07
CA LEU A 220 -14.94 2.24 0.26
C LEU A 220 -16.42 2.02 0.55
N SER A 221 -17.10 1.14 -0.20
CA SER A 221 -18.50 0.78 0.09
C SER A 221 -18.65 0.08 1.44
N ILE A 222 -17.81 -0.91 1.75
CA ILE A 222 -17.85 -1.63 3.03
C ILE A 222 -17.58 -0.65 4.19
N TRP A 223 -16.64 0.28 4.02
CA TRP A 223 -16.18 1.16 5.09
C TRP A 223 -16.90 2.50 5.10
N CYS A 224 -17.87 2.71 4.21
CA CYS A 224 -18.54 4.00 4.03
C CYS A 224 -19.10 4.56 5.34
N GLY A 225 -19.73 3.70 6.17
CA GLY A 225 -20.28 4.09 7.47
C GLY A 225 -19.24 4.45 8.54
N LEU A 226 -17.96 4.12 8.33
CA LEU A 226 -16.86 4.43 9.23
C LEU A 226 -16.04 5.65 8.78
N ILE A 227 -16.29 6.17 7.57
CA ILE A 227 -15.59 7.33 7.04
C ILE A 227 -16.26 8.60 7.57
N PRO A 228 -15.55 9.46 8.32
CA PRO A 228 -16.16 10.56 9.09
C PRO A 228 -16.49 11.81 8.27
N PHE A 229 -16.50 11.72 6.94
CA PHE A 229 -16.83 12.82 6.03
C PHE A 229 -17.75 12.35 4.91
N GLY A 230 -18.65 13.23 4.45
CA GLY A 230 -19.76 12.86 3.56
C GLY A 230 -19.29 12.21 2.25
N MET A 231 -19.57 10.92 2.07
CA MET A 231 -19.18 10.13 0.91
C MET A 231 -20.19 10.19 -0.25
N ASP A 232 -21.33 10.84 -0.05
CA ASP A 232 -22.45 10.92 -1.01
C ASP A 232 -22.03 11.52 -2.36
N SER A 233 -21.03 12.41 -2.36
CA SER A 233 -20.52 13.04 -3.57
C SER A 233 -19.70 12.10 -4.47
N LEU A 234 -19.40 10.86 -4.04
CA LEU A 234 -18.73 9.86 -4.88
C LEU A 234 -19.66 9.17 -5.87
N GLY A 235 -20.94 9.56 -5.92
CA GLY A 235 -21.89 9.37 -7.03
C GLY A 235 -21.67 8.15 -7.92
N GLY A 236 -22.34 7.04 -7.62
CA GLY A 236 -22.31 5.81 -8.43
C GLY A 236 -21.00 5.01 -8.37
N SER A 237 -19.93 5.55 -7.77
CA SER A 237 -18.69 4.78 -7.52
C SER A 237 -18.86 3.80 -6.36
N LEU A 238 -19.67 4.17 -5.36
CA LEU A 238 -20.04 3.30 -4.27
C LEU A 238 -21.19 2.40 -4.72
N ILE A 239 -21.04 1.12 -4.41
CA ILE A 239 -22.03 0.08 -4.66
C ILE A 239 -22.74 -0.33 -3.36
N PRO A 240 -24.01 -0.78 -3.43
CA PRO A 240 -24.71 -1.38 -2.30
C PRO A 240 -23.95 -2.57 -1.71
N LEU A 241 -24.04 -2.77 -0.39
CA LEU A 241 -23.45 -3.94 0.27
C LEU A 241 -24.06 -5.26 -0.21
N THR A 242 -25.32 -5.23 -0.68
CA THR A 242 -25.99 -6.36 -1.32
C THR A 242 -25.35 -6.77 -2.63
N ASP A 243 -24.54 -5.91 -3.24
CA ASP A 243 -23.84 -6.17 -4.49
C ASP A 243 -22.35 -6.48 -4.25
N ILE A 244 -21.97 -6.75 -2.99
CA ILE A 244 -20.62 -7.17 -2.62
C ILE A 244 -20.70 -8.56 -2.01
N ASN A 245 -19.94 -9.49 -2.60
CA ASN A 245 -19.80 -10.82 -2.05
C ASN A 245 -18.35 -11.07 -1.61
N GLN A 246 -18.21 -11.93 -0.62
CA GLN A 246 -16.97 -12.62 -0.35
C GLN A 246 -16.87 -13.83 -1.30
N TYR A 247 -15.70 -14.00 -1.90
CA TYR A 247 -15.37 -15.11 -2.79
C TYR A 247 -14.17 -15.88 -2.25
N SER A 248 -13.98 -17.09 -2.77
CA SER A 248 -12.73 -17.82 -2.62
C SER A 248 -12.30 -18.52 -3.90
N ILE A 249 -10.98 -18.62 -4.09
CA ILE A 249 -10.35 -19.40 -5.15
C ILE A 249 -9.31 -20.30 -4.49
N ALA A 250 -9.43 -21.62 -4.71
CA ALA A 250 -8.45 -22.61 -4.26
C ALA A 250 -7.35 -22.76 -5.31
N PHE A 251 -6.09 -22.77 -4.87
CA PHE A 251 -4.94 -22.94 -5.74
C PHE A 251 -4.35 -24.36 -5.61
N PRO A 252 -3.87 -24.96 -6.71
CA PRO A 252 -3.04 -26.15 -6.65
C PRO A 252 -1.84 -25.95 -5.71
N PRO A 253 -1.23 -27.02 -5.17
CA PRO A 253 -0.06 -26.86 -4.31
C PRO A 253 1.07 -26.13 -5.02
N PHE A 254 1.69 -25.18 -4.32
CA PHE A 254 2.82 -24.40 -4.80
C PHE A 254 3.80 -24.17 -3.65
N ALA A 255 5.07 -23.94 -3.98
CA ALA A 255 6.09 -23.61 -2.99
C ALA A 255 6.00 -22.12 -2.66
N ALA A 256 5.29 -21.77 -1.60
CA ALA A 256 5.26 -20.40 -1.11
C ALA A 256 6.57 -20.10 -0.35
N GLN A 257 7.24 -19.03 -0.74
CA GLN A 257 8.42 -18.54 -0.03
C GLN A 257 8.05 -17.27 0.74
N HIS A 258 8.43 -17.22 2.01
CA HIS A 258 8.19 -16.07 2.87
C HIS A 258 6.71 -15.67 3.05
N GLU A 259 5.84 -16.66 3.27
CA GLU A 259 4.38 -16.52 3.47
C GLU A 259 3.94 -15.43 4.45
N ARG A 260 4.81 -15.05 5.40
CA ARG A 260 4.52 -14.06 6.44
C ARG A 260 4.84 -12.62 6.03
N LEU A 261 5.34 -12.39 4.82
CA LEU A 261 5.74 -11.07 4.33
C LEU A 261 4.61 -10.41 3.51
N PRO A 262 4.46 -9.06 3.59
CA PRO A 262 3.37 -8.35 2.93
C PRO A 262 3.68 -8.07 1.44
N HIS A 263 3.95 -9.12 0.66
CA HIS A 263 4.30 -9.00 -0.76
C HIS A 263 3.36 -9.75 -1.70
N PHE A 264 2.30 -10.40 -1.19
CA PHE A 264 1.35 -11.11 -2.03
C PHE A 264 0.13 -10.26 -2.36
N ILE A 265 -0.33 -10.39 -3.60
CA ILE A 265 -1.61 -9.89 -4.07
C ILE A 265 -2.31 -11.00 -4.86
N LEU A 266 -3.62 -10.88 -5.03
CA LEU A 266 -4.32 -11.62 -6.09
C LEU A 266 -4.31 -10.79 -7.35
N LEU A 267 -3.87 -11.41 -8.44
CA LEU A 267 -3.88 -10.81 -9.76
C LEU A 267 -4.77 -11.63 -10.68
N PHE A 268 -5.75 -10.98 -11.27
CA PHE A 268 -6.61 -11.53 -12.30
C PHE A 268 -6.14 -11.04 -13.66
N TRP A 269 -5.99 -11.98 -14.59
CA TRP A 269 -5.49 -11.75 -15.94
C TRP A 269 -6.52 -12.20 -16.97
N ASN A 270 -6.89 -11.30 -17.88
CA ASN A 270 -7.76 -11.61 -19.01
C ASN A 270 -6.93 -12.18 -20.16
N MET A 271 -7.03 -13.48 -20.39
CA MET A 271 -6.25 -14.18 -21.43
C MET A 271 -6.64 -13.73 -22.83
N LYS A 272 -7.92 -13.37 -23.03
CA LYS A 272 -8.42 -12.93 -24.33
C LYS A 272 -7.88 -11.56 -24.72
N VAL A 273 -7.79 -10.63 -23.77
CA VAL A 273 -7.21 -9.29 -24.02
C VAL A 273 -5.68 -9.35 -24.06
N GLY A 274 -5.09 -10.15 -23.18
CA GLY A 274 -3.65 -10.31 -23.05
C GLY A 274 -3.00 -11.22 -24.10
N TYR A 275 -3.78 -11.99 -24.84
CA TYR A 275 -3.36 -13.00 -25.83
C TYR A 275 -2.37 -14.05 -25.29
N THR A 276 -2.34 -14.24 -23.98
CA THR A 276 -1.36 -15.08 -23.29
C THR A 276 -1.99 -15.74 -22.05
N LEU A 277 -1.52 -16.93 -21.70
CA LEU A 277 -2.03 -17.69 -20.55
C LEU A 277 -1.59 -17.11 -19.19
N LYS A 278 -0.52 -16.30 -19.18
CA LYS A 278 0.07 -15.68 -17.99
C LYS A 278 0.35 -14.20 -18.27
N PRO A 279 0.29 -13.32 -17.27
CA PRO A 279 0.72 -11.93 -17.40
C PRO A 279 2.17 -11.82 -17.91
N PRO A 280 2.51 -10.76 -18.65
CA PRO A 280 3.87 -10.54 -19.15
C PRO A 280 4.86 -10.32 -18.00
N ALA A 281 6.12 -10.75 -18.20
CA ALA A 281 7.21 -10.51 -17.24
C ALA A 281 7.47 -9.01 -16.98
N SER A 282 7.14 -8.15 -17.94
CA SER A 282 7.24 -6.69 -17.84
C SER A 282 6.07 -6.03 -17.12
N LEU A 283 5.28 -6.77 -16.32
CA LEU A 283 4.08 -6.26 -15.66
C LEU A 283 4.35 -5.00 -14.82
N TYR A 284 5.44 -4.96 -14.05
CA TYR A 284 5.83 -3.76 -13.30
C TYR A 284 6.03 -2.54 -14.22
N SER A 285 6.73 -2.71 -15.34
CA SER A 285 6.96 -1.65 -16.33
C SER A 285 5.65 -1.15 -16.95
N ILE A 286 4.69 -2.04 -17.18
CA ILE A 286 3.35 -1.70 -17.68
C ILE A 286 2.59 -0.85 -16.65
N LEU A 287 2.55 -1.30 -15.38
CA LEU A 287 1.84 -0.63 -14.30
C LEU A 287 2.48 0.72 -13.95
N SER A 288 3.80 0.78 -13.86
CA SER A 288 4.54 1.99 -13.52
C SER A 288 4.69 2.97 -14.69
N GLY A 289 4.39 2.53 -15.92
CA GLY A 289 4.66 3.30 -17.13
C GLY A 289 6.13 3.67 -17.31
N SER A 290 7.04 2.82 -16.81
CA SER A 290 8.49 2.98 -16.91
C SER A 290 9.09 1.99 -17.92
N GLY A 291 10.00 2.48 -18.77
CA GLY A 291 10.84 1.65 -19.64
C GLY A 291 10.30 1.38 -21.05
N ASN A 292 11.13 0.68 -21.84
CA ASN A 292 10.78 0.21 -23.17
C ASN A 292 9.89 -1.03 -23.04
N TYR A 293 8.66 -0.90 -23.51
CA TYR A 293 7.68 -1.97 -23.55
C TYR A 293 8.11 -3.05 -24.56
N TYR A 294 8.67 -4.15 -24.05
CA TYR A 294 8.89 -5.39 -24.80
C TYR A 294 7.94 -6.46 -24.29
N ALA A 295 6.63 -6.17 -24.27
CA ALA A 295 5.69 -7.24 -23.98
C ALA A 295 5.51 -8.07 -25.24
N ASN A 296 5.63 -9.39 -25.11
CA ASN A 296 5.17 -10.36 -26.11
C ASN A 296 3.63 -10.42 -26.17
N THR A 297 2.95 -9.29 -26.01
CA THR A 297 1.49 -9.16 -26.02
C THR A 297 1.09 -8.22 -27.14
N HIS A 298 0.07 -8.59 -27.91
CA HIS A 298 -0.42 -7.79 -29.04
C HIS A 298 -1.19 -6.52 -28.62
N ALA A 299 -1.59 -6.40 -27.36
CA ALA A 299 -2.31 -5.24 -26.85
C ALA A 299 -1.35 -4.11 -26.41
N SER A 300 -1.82 -2.87 -26.48
CA SER A 300 -1.09 -1.72 -25.94
C SER A 300 -1.14 -1.70 -24.40
N PRO A 301 -0.17 -1.07 -23.72
CA PRO A 301 -0.17 -0.95 -22.25
C PRO A 301 -1.49 -0.39 -21.70
N LYS A 302 -2.07 0.61 -22.35
CA LYS A 302 -3.35 1.20 -21.95
C LYS A 302 -4.48 0.16 -21.99
N VAL A 303 -4.58 -0.62 -23.08
CA VAL A 303 -5.61 -1.67 -23.20
C VAL A 303 -5.42 -2.75 -22.14
N LEU A 304 -4.18 -3.12 -21.82
CA LEU A 304 -3.89 -4.08 -20.76
C LEU A 304 -4.33 -3.57 -19.39
N LEU A 305 -3.98 -2.34 -19.04
CA LEU A 305 -4.34 -1.72 -17.76
C LEU A 305 -5.85 -1.59 -17.59
N ASP A 306 -6.55 -1.20 -18.66
CA ASP A 306 -7.98 -0.91 -18.59
C ASP A 306 -8.85 -2.17 -18.61
N LYS A 307 -8.36 -3.28 -19.21
CA LYS A 307 -9.21 -4.44 -19.52
C LYS A 307 -8.62 -5.81 -19.18
N ALA A 308 -7.31 -5.92 -18.99
CA ALA A 308 -6.65 -7.21 -18.81
C ALA A 308 -6.23 -7.53 -17.38
N ILE A 309 -6.18 -6.53 -16.50
CA ILE A 309 -5.60 -6.69 -15.16
C ILE A 309 -6.61 -6.22 -14.12
N VAL A 310 -6.84 -7.06 -13.11
CA VAL A 310 -7.49 -6.65 -11.86
C VAL A 310 -6.63 -7.16 -10.71
N CYS A 311 -6.38 -6.31 -9.72
CA CYS A 311 -5.56 -6.59 -8.55
C CYS A 311 -6.42 -6.52 -7.29
N VAL A 312 -6.15 -7.42 -6.35
CA VAL A 312 -6.71 -7.38 -4.99
C VAL A 312 -5.57 -7.54 -3.99
N THR A 313 -5.30 -6.49 -3.24
CA THR A 313 -4.26 -6.42 -2.20
C THR A 313 -4.75 -6.87 -0.82
N ALA A 314 -6.05 -6.80 -0.55
CA ALA A 314 -6.69 -7.22 0.68
C ALA A 314 -7.37 -8.59 0.52
N PHE A 315 -6.65 -9.65 0.87
CA PHE A 315 -7.18 -11.01 0.91
C PHE A 315 -6.62 -11.80 2.08
N GLN A 316 -7.35 -12.84 2.50
CA GLN A 316 -6.88 -13.82 3.47
C GLN A 316 -6.50 -15.10 2.72
N TYR A 317 -5.30 -15.63 2.99
CA TYR A 317 -4.94 -16.96 2.51
C TYR A 317 -5.20 -18.00 3.59
N VAL A 318 -6.00 -19.01 3.26
CA VAL A 318 -6.31 -20.14 4.16
C VAL A 318 -5.47 -21.33 3.72
N MET A 319 -4.45 -21.66 4.53
CA MET A 319 -3.46 -22.69 4.20
C MET A 319 -4.09 -24.09 4.02
N GLU A 320 -5.04 -24.46 4.89
CA GLU A 320 -5.69 -25.78 4.87
C GLU A 320 -6.41 -26.06 3.55
N SER A 321 -7.24 -25.12 3.10
CA SER A 321 -7.95 -25.21 1.82
C SER A 321 -7.14 -24.68 0.64
N ARG A 322 -5.93 -24.15 0.89
CA ARG A 322 -5.09 -23.43 -0.09
C ARG A 322 -5.85 -22.36 -0.85
N SER A 323 -6.78 -21.69 -0.19
CA SER A 323 -7.70 -20.77 -0.83
C SER A 323 -7.44 -19.33 -0.44
N ALA A 324 -7.42 -18.44 -1.42
CA ALA A 324 -7.51 -17.02 -1.17
C ALA A 324 -8.97 -16.62 -1.01
N VAL A 325 -9.28 -15.87 0.03
CA VAL A 325 -10.61 -15.37 0.39
C VAL A 325 -10.58 -13.86 0.35
N PHE A 326 -11.49 -13.25 -0.40
CA PHE A 326 -11.48 -11.80 -0.66
C PHE A 326 -12.89 -11.28 -0.95
N SER A 327 -13.11 -9.98 -0.76
CA SER A 327 -14.40 -9.32 -1.02
C SER A 327 -14.26 -8.39 -2.21
N VAL A 328 -15.13 -8.54 -3.21
CA VAL A 328 -15.19 -7.68 -4.40
C VAL A 328 -16.64 -7.53 -4.86
N ARG A 329 -16.94 -6.42 -5.52
CA ARG A 329 -18.19 -6.16 -6.25
C ARG A 329 -18.61 -7.33 -7.16
N ALA A 330 -19.90 -7.68 -7.10
CA ALA A 330 -20.45 -8.87 -7.74
C ALA A 330 -20.41 -8.80 -9.27
N ASP A 331 -20.81 -7.67 -9.84
CA ASP A 331 -20.78 -7.40 -11.27
C ASP A 331 -19.40 -7.65 -11.90
N LYS A 332 -18.31 -7.23 -11.25
CA LYS A 332 -16.95 -7.47 -11.76
C LYS A 332 -16.57 -8.94 -11.71
N MET A 333 -16.97 -9.64 -10.64
CA MET A 333 -16.68 -11.06 -10.51
C MET A 333 -17.51 -11.90 -11.49
N GLU A 334 -18.74 -11.50 -11.77
CA GLU A 334 -19.59 -12.10 -12.80
C GLU A 334 -19.01 -11.88 -14.20
N GLU A 335 -18.54 -10.66 -14.52
CA GLU A 335 -17.81 -10.37 -15.75
C GLU A 335 -16.59 -11.29 -15.90
N MET A 336 -15.79 -11.44 -14.84
CA MET A 336 -14.60 -12.27 -14.88
C MET A 336 -14.91 -13.77 -14.97
N LYS A 337 -16.01 -14.21 -14.35
CA LYS A 337 -16.48 -15.60 -14.42
C LYS A 337 -17.02 -15.96 -15.81
N ALA A 338 -17.67 -15.01 -16.48
CA ALA A 338 -18.17 -15.18 -17.85
C ALA A 338 -17.06 -15.07 -18.91
N GLY A 339 -15.98 -14.35 -18.61
CA GLY A 339 -14.83 -14.18 -19.49
C GLY A 339 -13.72 -15.22 -19.33
N GLU A 340 -12.64 -15.03 -20.09
CA GLU A 340 -11.43 -15.87 -20.07
C GLU A 340 -10.41 -15.30 -19.09
N TRP A 341 -10.72 -15.37 -17.79
CA TRP A 341 -9.85 -14.85 -16.73
C TRP A 341 -9.16 -15.97 -15.95
N ARG A 342 -7.90 -15.71 -15.56
CA ARG A 342 -7.16 -16.54 -14.61
C ARG A 342 -6.73 -15.71 -13.40
N ALA A 343 -6.90 -16.28 -12.21
CA ALA A 343 -6.44 -15.72 -10.96
C ALA A 343 -5.08 -16.31 -10.58
N PHE A 344 -4.17 -15.48 -10.10
CA PHE A 344 -2.83 -15.85 -9.65
C PHE A 344 -2.58 -15.31 -8.24
N ILE A 345 -1.86 -16.06 -7.42
CA ILE A 345 -1.12 -15.46 -6.30
C ILE A 345 0.15 -14.87 -6.91
N TRP A 346 0.28 -13.56 -6.80
CA TRP A 346 1.35 -12.79 -7.40
C TRP A 346 2.18 -12.15 -6.29
N ARG A 347 3.51 -12.17 -6.42
CA ARG A 347 4.39 -11.48 -5.48
C ARG A 347 4.88 -10.16 -6.08
N THR A 348 4.75 -9.08 -5.34
CA THR A 348 5.03 -7.70 -5.79
C THR A 348 6.47 -7.26 -5.56
N ASP A 349 7.27 -8.01 -4.81
CA ASP A 349 8.70 -7.75 -4.68
C ASP A 349 9.48 -8.23 -5.91
N ALA A 350 9.15 -9.37 -6.49
CA ALA A 350 9.77 -9.85 -7.74
C ALA A 350 8.90 -9.63 -8.98
N TRP A 351 7.66 -9.14 -8.80
CA TRP A 351 6.65 -9.02 -9.86
C TRP A 351 6.51 -10.29 -10.70
N GLN A 352 6.30 -11.42 -10.02
CA GLN A 352 6.15 -12.74 -10.64
C GLN A 352 4.99 -13.53 -10.03
N ALA A 353 4.43 -14.44 -10.82
CA ALA A 353 3.46 -15.41 -10.31
C ALA A 353 4.14 -16.42 -9.37
N VAL A 354 3.45 -16.79 -8.29
CA VAL A 354 3.84 -17.90 -7.40
C VAL A 354 3.03 -19.17 -7.71
N THR A 355 1.87 -19.00 -8.35
CA THR A 355 0.98 -20.08 -8.78
C THR A 355 0.93 -20.18 -10.31
N GLU A 356 0.56 -21.34 -10.84
CA GLU A 356 0.32 -21.53 -12.29
C GLU A 356 -0.95 -20.81 -12.83
N GLY A 357 -1.78 -20.30 -11.92
CA GLY A 357 -3.02 -19.61 -12.22
C GLY A 357 -4.22 -20.55 -12.32
N VAL A 358 -5.38 -20.09 -11.86
CA VAL A 358 -6.63 -20.86 -11.85
C VAL A 358 -7.68 -20.13 -12.69
N GLU A 359 -8.37 -20.84 -13.57
CA GLU A 359 -9.48 -20.27 -14.35
C GLU A 359 -10.59 -19.81 -13.40
N VAL A 360 -10.96 -18.53 -13.48
CA VAL A 360 -11.97 -17.93 -12.60
C VAL A 360 -13.31 -18.62 -12.77
N SER A 361 -13.70 -18.95 -14.00
CA SER A 361 -14.95 -19.63 -14.33
C SER A 361 -15.14 -20.97 -13.61
N ARG A 362 -14.04 -21.66 -13.29
CA ARG A 362 -14.04 -22.98 -12.62
C ARG A 362 -13.67 -22.92 -11.15
N GLY A 363 -12.74 -22.04 -10.78
CA GLY A 363 -12.17 -21.98 -9.43
C GLY A 363 -12.88 -21.03 -8.46
N LEU A 364 -13.71 -20.11 -8.96
CA LEU A 364 -14.38 -19.12 -8.13
C LEU A 364 -15.59 -19.71 -7.41
N VAL A 365 -15.58 -19.60 -6.08
CA VAL A 365 -16.71 -19.96 -5.21
C VAL A 365 -17.22 -18.70 -4.53
N THR A 366 -18.51 -18.40 -4.68
CA THR A 366 -19.20 -17.36 -3.91
C THR A 366 -19.45 -17.88 -2.50
N ARG A 367 -19.08 -17.11 -1.47
CA ARG A 367 -19.26 -17.49 -0.06
C ARG A 367 -20.47 -16.80 0.55
N GLN A 368 -20.32 -15.54 0.92
CA GLN A 368 -21.31 -14.81 1.70
C GLN A 368 -21.50 -13.41 1.09
N ASN A 369 -22.70 -12.87 1.25
CA ASN A 369 -23.04 -11.51 0.80
C ASN A 369 -22.89 -10.52 1.95
N TRP A 370 -22.30 -9.36 1.71
CA TRP A 370 -22.11 -8.35 2.76
C TRP A 370 -23.41 -7.75 3.27
N GLY A 371 -24.44 -7.63 2.42
CA GLY A 371 -25.77 -7.19 2.84
C GLY A 371 -26.46 -8.15 3.83
N SER A 372 -26.00 -9.39 3.96
CA SER A 372 -26.49 -10.34 4.96
C SER A 372 -25.72 -10.32 6.29
N MET A 373 -24.62 -9.58 6.37
CA MET A 373 -23.73 -9.53 7.56
C MET A 373 -23.96 -8.29 8.43
N VAL A 374 -24.67 -7.28 7.92
CA VAL A 374 -24.84 -5.97 8.55
C VAL A 374 -26.23 -5.81 9.11
#